data_AF-A0A527XJA3-F1
#
_entry.id   AF-A0A527XJA3-F1
#
_cell.length_a   1.000
_cell.length_b   1.000
_cell.length_c   1.000
_cell.angle_alpha   90.00
_cell.angle_beta   90.00
_cell.angle_gamma   90.00
#
_symmetry.space_group_name_H-M   'P 1'
#
loop_
_entity.id
_entity.type
_entity.pdbx_description
1 polymer ?
#
loop_
_entity_poly.entity_id
_entity_poly.type
_entity_poly.pdbx_seq_one_letter_code
_entity_poly.pdbx_strand_id
1 'polypeptide(L)' 'MALAATGYSGTPLPAKLGLKDGMVAAFIALPPELDELAEAVSFAKVDRLPKWSAISGSRKYDAVHAFTRLRAEIED' A
#
# COMPACT_ATOMS: atom_id res chain seq x y z
N MET A 1 -21.06 -4.66 -6.10
CA MET A 1 -21.11 -4.41 -4.65
C MET A 1 -20.23 -3.19 -4.41
N ALA A 2 -20.83 -2.01 -4.23
CA ALA A 2 -20.09 -0.74 -4.14
C ALA A 2 -19.75 -0.46 -2.68
N LEU A 3 -18.46 -0.43 -2.35
CA LEU A 3 -17.97 -0.06 -1.02
C LEU A 3 -18.21 1.44 -0.80
N ALA A 4 -18.76 1.76 0.37
CA ALA A 4 -19.37 3.04 0.70
C ALA A 4 -18.38 4.21 0.66
N ALA A 5 -18.77 5.27 -0.04
CA ALA A 5 -18.11 6.56 -0.01
C ALA A 5 -18.34 7.23 1.36
N THR A 6 -17.38 7.15 2.27
CA THR A 6 -17.37 7.95 3.50
C THR A 6 -16.20 8.93 3.45
N GLY A 7 -16.51 10.22 3.34
CA GLY A 7 -15.69 11.38 3.76
C GLY A 7 -14.29 11.59 3.13
N TYR A 8 -14.05 12.81 2.64
CA TYR A 8 -12.79 13.34 2.08
C TYR A 8 -12.42 12.90 0.67
N SER A 9 -12.62 13.83 -0.28
CA SER A 9 -12.21 13.82 -1.69
C SER A 9 -12.64 12.57 -2.47
N GLY A 10 -13.51 12.75 -3.46
CA GLY A 10 -13.96 11.68 -4.37
C GLY A 10 -12.84 11.05 -5.23
N THR A 11 -11.58 11.43 -5.00
CA THR A 11 -10.43 10.73 -5.55
C THR A 11 -10.35 9.33 -4.94
N PRO A 12 -10.31 8.28 -5.78
CA PRO A 12 -10.17 6.91 -5.30
C PRO A 12 -8.86 6.79 -4.49
N LEU A 13 -8.89 5.99 -3.43
CA LEU A 13 -7.77 5.83 -2.49
C LEU A 13 -6.40 5.60 -3.19
N PRO A 14 -6.30 4.79 -4.25
CA PRO A 14 -5.04 4.63 -5.00
C PRO A 14 -4.43 5.93 -5.54
N ALA A 15 -5.28 6.83 -6.05
CA ALA A 15 -4.84 8.12 -6.56
C ALA A 15 -4.37 9.04 -5.43
N LYS A 16 -4.95 8.94 -4.23
CA LYS A 16 -4.48 9.66 -3.04
C LYS A 16 -3.14 9.15 -2.54
N LEU A 17 -2.91 7.84 -2.66
CA LEU A 17 -1.63 7.19 -2.35
C LEU A 17 -0.56 7.44 -3.43
N GLY A 18 -0.89 8.16 -4.50
CA GLY A 18 0.04 8.50 -5.58
C GLY A 18 0.46 7.29 -6.42
N LEU A 19 -0.29 6.18 -6.37
CA LEU A 19 -0.01 4.97 -7.13
C LEU A 19 -0.21 5.22 -8.63
N LYS A 20 0.74 4.76 -9.45
CA LYS A 20 0.73 4.93 -10.90
C LYS A 20 1.11 3.62 -11.59
N ASP A 21 0.65 3.47 -12.83
CA ASP A 21 1.07 2.37 -13.68
C ASP A 21 2.60 2.34 -13.85
N GLY A 22 3.15 1.13 -13.93
CA GLY A 22 4.58 0.88 -14.08
C GLY A 22 5.40 0.97 -12.79
N MET A 23 4.80 1.34 -11.66
CA MET A 23 5.51 1.40 -10.37
C MET A 23 5.89 0.01 -9.85
N VAL A 24 7.02 -0.06 -9.17
CA VAL A 24 7.40 -1.17 -8.29
C VAL A 24 7.01 -0.81 -6.87
N ALA A 25 5.97 -1.45 -6.34
CA ALA A 25 5.39 -1.13 -5.04
C ALA A 25 5.61 -2.24 -3.99
N ALA A 26 5.77 -1.87 -2.73
CA ALA A 26 5.71 -2.77 -1.60
C ALA A 26 4.56 -2.41 -0.65
N PHE A 27 3.74 -3.40 -0.30
CA PHE A 27 2.73 -3.27 0.74
C PHE A 27 3.11 -4.14 1.94
N ILE A 28 3.29 -3.51 3.10
CA ILE A 28 3.74 -4.16 4.33
C ILE A 28 2.57 -4.25 5.31
N ALA A 29 2.28 -5.46 5.80
CA ALA A 29 1.17 -5.78 6.68
C ALA A 29 -0.19 -5.33 6.12
N LEU A 30 -0.38 -5.47 4.79
CA LEU A 30 -1.62 -5.08 4.10
C LEU A 30 -2.83 -5.80 4.73
N PRO A 31 -3.82 -5.06 5.26
CA PRO A 31 -5.04 -5.65 5.77
C PRO A 31 -5.86 -6.30 4.65
N PRO A 32 -6.52 -7.46 4.89
CA PRO A 32 -7.33 -8.13 3.87
C PRO A 32 -8.46 -7.26 3.30
N GLU A 33 -8.98 -6.32 4.09
CA GLU A 33 -10.01 -5.36 3.68
C GLU A 33 -9.50 -4.32 2.65
N LEU A 34 -8.18 -4.18 2.48
CA LEU A 34 -7.54 -3.27 1.52
C LEU A 34 -6.76 -4.01 0.43
N ASP A 35 -7.00 -5.31 0.23
CA ASP A 35 -6.24 -6.14 -0.70
C ASP A 35 -6.27 -5.60 -2.15
N GLU A 36 -7.36 -4.92 -2.51
CA GLU A 36 -7.55 -4.25 -3.80
C GLU A 36 -6.50 -3.17 -4.10
N LEU A 37 -5.82 -2.63 -3.09
CA LEU A 37 -4.74 -1.63 -3.29
C LEU A 37 -3.55 -2.21 -4.06
N ALA A 38 -3.28 -3.51 -3.87
CA ALA A 38 -2.19 -4.19 -4.57
C ALA A 38 -2.49 -4.45 -6.05
N GLU A 39 -3.73 -4.23 -6.49
CA GLU A 39 -4.20 -4.39 -7.87
C GLU A 39 -4.78 -3.10 -8.44
N ALA A 40 -4.67 -2.00 -7.69
CA ALA A 40 -5.32 -0.75 -8.02
C ALA A 40 -4.82 -0.06 -9.30
N VAL A 41 -3.59 -0.37 -9.71
CA VAL A 41 -2.94 0.14 -10.93
C VAL A 41 -2.11 -0.98 -11.57
N SER A 42 -1.68 -0.79 -12.81
CA SER A 42 -0.82 -1.73 -13.53
C SER A 42 0.63 -1.64 -13.04
N PHE A 43 0.88 -2.09 -11.82
CA PHE A 43 2.23 -2.13 -11.26
C PHE A 43 3.18 -2.98 -12.12
N ALA A 44 4.42 -2.53 -12.28
CA ALA A 44 5.46 -3.36 -12.88
C ALA A 44 5.84 -4.54 -11.96
N LYS A 45 5.77 -4.31 -10.64
CA LYS A 45 5.93 -5.36 -9.62
C LYS A 45 5.27 -4.94 -8.32
N VAL A 46 4.66 -5.91 -7.62
CA VAL A 46 4.09 -5.72 -6.29
C VAL A 46 4.66 -6.77 -5.34
N ASP A 47 5.27 -6.33 -4.26
CA ASP A 47 5.69 -7.20 -3.16
C ASP A 47 4.75 -7.01 -1.96
N ARG A 48 4.10 -8.11 -1.52
CA ARG A 48 3.30 -8.13 -0.29
C ARG A 48 4.14 -8.75 0.83
N LEU A 49 4.41 -7.97 1.87
CA LEU A 49 5.25 -8.37 2.99
C LEU A 49 4.40 -8.42 4.27
N PRO A 50 4.53 -9.45 5.11
CA PRO A 50 3.70 -9.56 6.31
C PRO A 50 4.13 -8.62 7.45
N LYS A 51 5.36 -8.10 7.42
CA LYS A 51 5.94 -7.24 8.48
C LYS A 51 7.14 -6.44 7.99
N TRP A 52 7.46 -5.35 8.70
CA TRP A 52 8.59 -4.46 8.41
C TRP A 52 9.91 -5.19 8.27
N SER A 53 10.20 -6.16 9.14
CA SER A 53 11.47 -6.91 9.10
C SER A 53 11.65 -7.77 7.84
N ALA A 54 10.62 -7.93 7.01
CA ALA A 54 10.69 -8.68 5.75
C ALA A 54 11.15 -7.79 4.58
N ILE A 55 11.24 -6.47 4.75
CA ILE A 55 11.82 -5.60 3.74
C ILE A 55 13.34 -5.80 3.73
N SER A 56 13.88 -6.11 2.56
CA SER A 56 15.33 -6.16 2.35
C SER A 56 15.78 -4.88 1.66
N GLY A 57 16.80 -4.21 2.22
CA GLY A 57 17.34 -2.95 1.69
C GLY A 57 17.98 -3.05 0.30
N SER A 58 18.09 -4.25 -0.27
CA SER A 58 18.59 -4.44 -1.64
C SER A 58 17.53 -4.22 -2.72
N ARG A 59 16.24 -4.10 -2.36
CA ARG A 59 15.15 -3.84 -3.31
C ARG A 59 14.86 -2.36 -3.43
N LYS A 60 14.69 -1.89 -4.67
CA LYS A 60 14.25 -0.53 -4.98
C LYS A 60 12.74 -0.54 -5.26
N TYR A 61 12.01 0.34 -4.60
CA TYR A 61 10.57 0.53 -4.78
C TYR A 61 10.30 2.00 -5.09
N ASP A 62 9.35 2.24 -5.98
CA ASP A 62 8.83 3.58 -6.27
C ASP A 62 7.85 4.04 -5.18
N ALA A 63 7.18 3.08 -4.52
CA ALA A 63 6.28 3.33 -3.41
C ALA A 63 6.35 2.19 -2.36
N VAL A 64 6.39 2.57 -1.08
CA VAL A 64 6.28 1.62 0.04
C VAL A 64 5.15 2.10 0.94
N HIS A 65 4.14 1.25 1.12
CA HIS A 65 3.01 1.50 2.02
C HIS A 65 3.02 0.46 3.13
N ALA A 66 3.22 0.92 4.36
CA ALA A 66 3.20 0.06 5.53
C ALA A 66 2.00 0.39 6.41
N PHE A 67 1.28 -0.66 6.83
CA PHE A 67 0.12 -0.54 7.68
C PHE A 67 0.47 -1.03 9.07
N THR A 68 0.06 -0.27 10.08
CA THR A 68 0.24 -0.64 11.49
C THR A 68 -0.97 -0.18 12.29
N ARG A 69 -1.27 -0.92 13.36
CA ARG A 69 -2.28 -0.57 14.36
C ARG A 69 -1.68 0.09 15.60
N LEU A 70 -0.36 0.10 15.72
CA LEU A 70 0.38 0.58 16.90
C LEU A 70 1.26 1.76 16.48
N ARG A 71 1.05 2.91 17.13
CA ARG A 71 1.90 4.10 16.91
C ARG A 71 3.39 3.78 17.13
N ALA A 72 3.70 2.92 18.10
CA ALA A 72 5.06 2.49 18.42
C ALA A 72 5.79 1.74 17.28
N GLU A 73 5.10 1.28 16.23
CA GLU A 73 5.75 0.65 15.07
C GLU A 73 6.17 1.68 13.98
N ILE A 74 5.83 2.97 14.16
CA ILE A 74 6.22 4.08 13.27
C ILE A 74 7.34 4.93 13.90
N GLU A 75 7.41 4.95 15.24
CA GLU A 75 8.32 5.78 16.02
C GLU A 75 9.47 4.92 16.59
N ASP A 76 10.44 4.55 15.75
CA ASP A 76 11.79 4.15 16.18
C ASP A 76 12.84 4.92 15.36
#